data_AF-H3D4S4-F1
#
_entry.id   AF-H3D4S4-F1
#
_cell.length_a   1.000
_cell.length_b   1.000
_cell.length_c   1.000
_cell.angle_alpha   90.00
_cell.angle_beta   90.00
_cell.angle_gamma   90.00
#
_symmetry.space_group_name_H-M   'P 1'
#
loop_
_entity.id
_entity.type
_entity.pdbx_description
1 polymer ?
#
loop_
_entity_poly.entity_id
_entity_poly.type
_entity_poly.pdbx_seq_one_letter_code
_entity_poly.pdbx_strand_id
1 'polypeptide(L)'
;VGSSVPGSKKIKVFSFFFNDGMQIQKGCMKWSPDETNDKNVCCDICHPGNRLVEECGPSPEALCTPCKARKFTVKPKDPECSQCTQCVGAQVLLKECTPTSDTVCGCKEGLVCGNALCSFCVTACSKGQEPSEDGVCRTCPNGTFNDQMHHKCKPWS
;
A
#
# COMPACT_ATOMS: atom_id res chain seq x y z
N VAL A 1 -7.56 66.06 -32.20
CA VAL A 1 -6.78 64.98 -32.85
C VAL A 1 -5.89 64.39 -31.77
N GLY A 2 -6.38 63.46 -30.94
CA GLY A 2 -6.62 62.06 -31.30
C GLY A 2 -5.42 61.22 -30.84
N SER A 3 -5.12 61.22 -29.53
CA SER A 3 -4.02 60.44 -28.96
C SER A 3 -4.46 58.98 -28.82
N SER A 4 -4.07 58.15 -29.79
CA SER A 4 -4.27 56.71 -29.78
C SER A 4 -3.37 56.04 -28.75
N VAL A 5 -3.98 55.50 -27.69
CA VAL A 5 -3.34 54.61 -26.70
C VAL A 5 -3.07 53.25 -27.36
N PRO A 6 -1.88 52.62 -27.21
CA PRO A 6 -1.65 51.28 -27.71
C PRO A 6 -2.41 50.25 -26.89
N GLY A 7 -3.15 49.38 -27.57
CA GLY A 7 -3.98 48.34 -26.98
C GLY A 7 -3.21 47.39 -26.05
N SER A 8 -3.80 47.18 -24.88
CA SER A 8 -3.46 46.12 -23.93
C SER A 8 -3.41 44.75 -24.62
N LYS A 9 -2.21 44.17 -24.72
CA LYS A 9 -2.02 42.77 -25.13
C LYS A 9 -2.71 41.88 -24.11
N LYS A 10 -3.82 41.26 -24.50
CA LYS A 10 -4.48 40.20 -23.70
C LYS A 10 -3.50 39.03 -23.58
N ILE A 11 -2.92 38.85 -22.40
CA ILE A 11 -2.19 37.63 -22.05
C ILE A 11 -3.24 36.52 -22.03
N LYS A 12 -3.21 35.63 -23.03
CA LYS A 12 -3.93 34.35 -22.94
C LYS A 12 -3.17 33.51 -21.92
N VAL A 13 -3.64 33.57 -20.67
CA VAL A 13 -3.26 32.58 -19.66
C VAL A 13 -3.87 31.26 -20.12
N PHE A 14 -3.07 30.42 -20.77
CA PHE A 14 -3.42 29.01 -20.90
C PHE A 14 -3.34 28.43 -19.51
N SER A 15 -4.50 28.24 -18.87
CA SER A 15 -4.61 27.42 -17.68
C SER A 15 -4.17 26.00 -18.06
N PHE A 16 -2.88 25.71 -17.88
CA PHE A 16 -2.42 24.32 -17.83
C PHE A 16 -3.00 23.74 -16.56
N PHE A 17 -4.15 23.06 -16.69
CA PHE A 17 -4.55 22.08 -15.72
C PHE A 17 -3.50 20.96 -15.78
N PHE A 18 -2.44 21.09 -14.99
CA PHE A 18 -1.61 19.93 -14.63
C PHE A 18 -2.52 19.04 -13.80
N ASN A 19 -3.25 18.17 -14.48
CA ASN A 19 -3.85 17.01 -13.85
C ASN A 19 -2.67 16.08 -13.56
N ASP A 20 -1.93 16.35 -12.49
CA ASP A 20 -0.81 15.53 -12.03
C ASP A 20 -1.36 14.22 -11.45
N GLY A 21 -1.92 13.40 -12.34
CA GLY A 21 -2.05 11.98 -12.10
C GLY A 21 -0.65 11.43 -11.93
N MET A 22 -0.37 10.89 -10.76
CA MET A 22 0.90 10.26 -10.40
C MET A 22 1.27 9.21 -11.47
N GLN A 23 2.16 9.57 -12.41
CA GLN A 23 2.54 8.69 -13.51
C GLN A 23 3.45 7.59 -12.97
N ILE A 24 2.94 6.36 -12.91
CA ILE A 24 3.73 5.20 -12.49
C ILE A 24 4.72 4.87 -13.62
N GLN A 25 6.01 4.88 -13.30
CA GLN A 25 7.06 4.48 -14.23
C GLN A 25 6.84 3.02 -14.65
N LYS A 26 6.96 2.76 -15.95
CA LYS A 26 6.67 1.46 -16.57
C LYS A 26 7.96 0.78 -17.01
N GLY A 27 7.98 -0.56 -16.91
CA GLY A 27 9.05 -1.39 -17.47
C GLY A 27 10.13 -1.76 -16.46
N CYS A 28 11.29 -2.14 -16.96
CA CYS A 28 12.47 -2.42 -16.16
C CYS A 28 13.08 -1.12 -15.61
N MET A 29 13.31 -1.10 -14.31
CA MET A 29 14.13 -0.08 -13.66
C MET A 29 15.62 -0.38 -13.83
N LYS A 30 15.98 -1.66 -13.86
CA LYS A 30 17.33 -2.16 -14.06
C LYS A 30 17.32 -3.37 -14.98
N TRP A 31 18.25 -3.42 -15.92
CA TRP A 31 18.43 -4.52 -16.86
C TRP A 31 19.91 -4.70 -17.21
N SER A 32 20.22 -5.88 -17.73
CA SER A 32 21.55 -6.29 -18.18
C SER A 32 21.49 -6.81 -19.63
N PRO A 33 22.58 -6.77 -20.42
CA PRO A 33 22.60 -7.37 -21.76
C PRO A 33 22.30 -8.88 -21.71
N ASP A 34 21.59 -9.40 -22.71
CA ASP A 34 21.36 -10.84 -22.87
C ASP A 34 22.59 -11.50 -23.52
N GLU A 35 23.18 -12.49 -22.84
CA GLU A 35 24.38 -13.19 -23.31
C GLU A 35 24.10 -14.10 -24.52
N THR A 36 22.84 -14.49 -24.74
CA THR A 36 22.44 -15.41 -25.82
C THR A 36 22.01 -14.66 -27.08
N ASN A 37 21.63 -13.39 -26.94
CA ASN A 37 21.17 -12.55 -28.03
C ASN A 37 21.55 -11.08 -27.77
N ASP A 38 22.51 -10.59 -28.55
CA ASP A 38 23.07 -9.24 -28.46
C ASP A 38 22.07 -8.11 -28.74
N LYS A 39 20.88 -8.43 -29.27
CA LYS A 39 19.79 -7.48 -29.51
C LYS A 39 18.81 -7.38 -28.34
N ASN A 40 18.97 -8.22 -27.32
CA ASN A 40 18.08 -8.29 -26.18
C ASN A 40 18.74 -7.78 -24.91
N VAL A 41 17.89 -7.44 -23.95
CA VAL A 41 18.25 -7.18 -22.55
C VAL A 41 17.40 -8.05 -21.64
N CYS A 42 17.95 -8.43 -20.50
CA CYS A 42 17.26 -9.15 -19.44
C CYS A 42 16.94 -8.22 -18.27
N CYS A 43 15.70 -8.26 -17.81
CA CYS A 43 15.24 -7.44 -16.71
C CYS A 43 15.75 -7.97 -15.37
N ASP A 44 16.45 -7.14 -14.61
CA ASP A 44 16.91 -7.46 -13.26
C ASP A 44 15.89 -7.02 -12.22
N ILE A 45 15.29 -5.85 -12.42
CA ILE A 45 14.32 -5.25 -11.49
C ILE A 45 13.27 -4.47 -12.29
N CYS A 46 12.00 -4.80 -12.12
CA CYS A 46 10.88 -3.99 -12.59
C CYS A 46 10.73 -2.73 -11.72
N HIS A 47 10.21 -1.65 -12.30
CA HIS A 47 9.79 -0.49 -11.52
C HIS A 47 8.77 -0.91 -10.43
N PRO A 48 8.79 -0.29 -9.23
CA PRO A 48 7.85 -0.62 -8.16
C PRO A 48 6.39 -0.63 -8.66
N GLY A 49 5.66 -1.69 -8.30
CA GLY A 49 4.28 -1.88 -8.74
C GLY A 49 4.12 -2.28 -10.19
N ASN A 50 5.19 -2.69 -10.86
CA ASN A 50 5.14 -3.39 -12.15
C ASN A 50 5.43 -4.87 -11.93
N ARG A 51 4.68 -5.71 -12.62
CA ARG A 51 4.98 -7.15 -12.72
C ARG A 51 5.84 -7.43 -13.95
N LEU A 52 6.63 -8.49 -13.86
CA LEU A 52 7.38 -9.04 -14.98
C LEU A 52 6.40 -9.68 -15.98
N VAL A 53 6.66 -9.45 -17.26
CA VAL A 53 5.92 -10.04 -18.38
C VAL A 53 6.80 -11.08 -19.07
N GLU A 54 8.05 -10.72 -19.35
CA GLU A 54 9.07 -11.59 -19.96
C GLU A 54 10.42 -11.30 -19.30
N GLU A 55 11.29 -12.30 -19.19
CA GLU A 55 12.59 -12.12 -18.54
C GLU A 55 13.55 -11.29 -19.40
N CYS A 56 13.60 -11.56 -20.70
CA CYS A 56 14.48 -10.90 -21.65
C CYS A 56 13.76 -10.55 -22.95
N GLY A 57 14.21 -9.50 -23.62
CA GLY A 57 13.66 -9.07 -24.90
C GLY A 57 14.26 -7.76 -25.39
N PRO A 58 13.82 -7.25 -26.54
CA PRO A 58 14.49 -6.15 -27.22
C PRO A 58 14.23 -4.76 -26.58
N SER A 59 13.25 -4.64 -25.69
CA SER A 59 12.86 -3.36 -25.07
C SER A 59 12.60 -3.52 -23.57
N PRO A 60 13.41 -2.90 -22.70
CA PRO A 60 13.21 -2.94 -21.25
C PRO A 60 11.83 -2.38 -20.81
N GLU A 61 11.24 -1.47 -21.58
CA GLU A 61 9.93 -0.87 -21.30
C GLU A 61 8.77 -1.87 -21.45
N ALA A 62 8.96 -2.93 -22.24
CA ALA A 62 7.95 -3.95 -22.51
C ALA A 62 8.04 -5.16 -21.58
N LEU A 63 9.19 -5.39 -20.95
CA LEU A 63 9.44 -6.56 -20.10
C LEU A 63 8.70 -6.51 -18.76
N CYS A 64 8.28 -5.32 -18.31
CA CYS A 64 7.41 -5.17 -17.15
C CYS A 64 6.21 -4.27 -17.46
N THR A 65 5.11 -4.50 -16.74
CA THR A 65 3.90 -3.70 -16.88
C THR A 65 3.29 -3.35 -15.52
N PRO A 66 2.70 -2.16 -15.35
CA PRO A 66 2.10 -1.77 -14.08
C PRO A 66 0.99 -2.72 -13.65
N CYS A 67 0.85 -2.91 -12.34
CA CYS A 67 -0.30 -3.59 -11.78
C CYS A 67 -1.59 -2.85 -12.13
N LYS A 68 -2.62 -3.61 -12.48
CA LYS A 68 -3.95 -3.07 -12.72
C LYS A 68 -4.52 -2.49 -11.41
N ALA A 69 -5.53 -1.64 -11.52
CA ALA A 69 -6.25 -1.13 -10.37
C ALA A 69 -6.69 -2.26 -9.42
N ARG A 70 -6.61 -2.00 -8.11
CA ARG A 70 -6.90 -2.97 -7.04
C ARG A 70 -5.98 -4.21 -7.04
N LYS A 71 -4.78 -4.08 -7.60
CA LYS A 71 -3.70 -5.05 -7.46
C LYS A 71 -2.38 -4.36 -7.13
N PHE A 72 -1.49 -5.10 -6.49
CA PHE A 72 -0.17 -4.63 -6.10
C PHE A 72 0.90 -5.70 -6.29
N THR A 73 2.16 -5.30 -6.35
CA THR A 73 3.29 -6.19 -6.14
C THR A 73 4.41 -5.46 -5.40
N VAL A 74 5.10 -6.20 -4.54
CA VAL A 74 6.28 -5.74 -3.79
C VAL A 74 7.56 -6.41 -4.26
N LYS A 75 7.45 -7.49 -5.04
CA LYS A 75 8.62 -8.26 -5.46
C LYS A 75 9.21 -7.64 -6.74
N PRO A 76 10.55 -7.50 -6.84
CA PRO A 76 11.22 -6.88 -7.98
C PRO A 76 10.91 -7.50 -9.35
N LYS A 77 10.59 -8.79 -9.40
CA LYS A 77 10.34 -9.57 -10.62
C LYS A 77 9.12 -10.50 -10.47
N ASP A 78 8.09 -10.05 -9.76
CA ASP A 78 6.86 -10.85 -9.63
C ASP A 78 6.21 -11.03 -11.00
N PRO A 79 5.88 -12.25 -11.46
CA PRO A 79 5.16 -12.43 -12.72
C PRO A 79 3.68 -12.02 -12.60
N GLU A 80 3.17 -11.91 -11.37
CA GLU A 80 1.77 -11.59 -11.10
C GLU A 80 1.64 -10.48 -10.05
N CYS A 81 0.53 -9.74 -10.13
CA CYS A 81 0.14 -8.80 -9.08
C CYS A 81 -0.91 -9.43 -8.18
N SER A 82 -0.69 -9.35 -6.87
CA SER A 82 -1.62 -9.76 -5.83
C SER A 82 -2.85 -8.86 -5.82
N GLN A 83 -4.01 -9.45 -5.52
CA GLN A 83 -5.22 -8.68 -5.28
C GLN A 83 -5.11 -7.93 -3.96
N CYS A 84 -5.57 -6.68 -3.92
CA CYS A 84 -5.56 -5.93 -2.68
C CYS A 84 -6.57 -6.51 -1.68
N THR A 85 -6.19 -6.54 -0.41
CA THR A 85 -7.04 -6.86 0.73
C THR A 85 -8.25 -5.91 0.76
N GLN A 86 -9.41 -6.43 1.15
CA GLN A 86 -10.61 -5.63 1.39
C GLN A 86 -10.91 -5.63 2.89
N CYS A 87 -11.08 -4.45 3.47
CA CYS A 87 -11.49 -4.32 4.86
C CYS A 87 -13.00 -4.59 4.94
N VAL A 88 -13.40 -5.63 5.68
CA VAL A 88 -14.79 -6.10 5.76
C VAL A 88 -15.27 -6.19 7.21
N GLY A 89 -16.59 -6.14 7.41
CA GLY A 89 -17.22 -6.31 8.72
C GLY A 89 -16.86 -5.20 9.73
N ALA A 90 -16.09 -5.56 10.76
CA ALA A 90 -15.66 -4.65 11.82
C ALA A 90 -14.33 -3.96 11.53
N GLN A 91 -13.71 -4.23 10.39
CA GLN A 91 -12.50 -3.57 9.95
C GLN A 91 -12.79 -2.19 9.37
N VAL A 92 -11.79 -1.32 9.39
CA VAL A 92 -11.79 0.01 8.75
C VAL A 92 -10.56 0.14 7.86
N LEU A 93 -10.70 0.90 6.78
CA LEU A 93 -9.60 1.24 5.89
C LEU A 93 -8.68 2.25 6.58
N LEU A 94 -7.41 1.88 6.79
CA LEU A 94 -6.38 2.78 7.32
C LEU A 94 -5.48 3.32 6.22
N LYS A 95 -5.15 2.49 5.23
CA LYS A 95 -4.35 2.88 4.07
C LYS A 95 -4.90 2.22 2.81
N GLU A 96 -5.11 3.03 1.78
CA GLU A 96 -5.50 2.55 0.46
C GLU A 96 -4.43 1.70 -0.19
N CYS A 97 -4.87 0.71 -0.97
CA CYS A 97 -3.98 -0.05 -1.81
C CYS A 97 -3.37 0.83 -2.91
N THR A 98 -2.09 0.63 -3.15
CA THR A 98 -1.36 1.21 -4.28
C THR A 98 -0.76 0.06 -5.11
N PRO A 99 -0.31 0.31 -6.35
CA PRO A 99 0.40 -0.73 -7.10
C PRO A 99 1.64 -1.29 -6.38
N THR A 100 2.19 -0.56 -5.42
CA THR A 100 3.37 -0.93 -4.63
C THR A 100 3.09 -1.45 -3.22
N SER A 101 1.85 -1.39 -2.73
CA SER A 101 1.52 -1.81 -1.36
C SER A 101 0.06 -2.22 -1.23
N ASP A 102 -0.17 -3.26 -0.42
CA ASP A 102 -1.52 -3.71 -0.10
C ASP A 102 -2.32 -2.67 0.70
N THR A 103 -3.64 -2.82 0.70
CA THR A 103 -4.54 -2.19 1.66
C THR A 103 -4.11 -2.51 3.09
N VAL A 104 -4.10 -1.51 3.96
CA VAL A 104 -3.94 -1.72 5.41
C VAL A 104 -5.29 -1.54 6.09
N CYS A 105 -5.74 -2.59 6.78
CA CYS A 105 -6.96 -2.58 7.58
C CYS A 105 -6.65 -2.41 9.06
N GLY A 106 -7.54 -1.71 9.76
CA GLY A 106 -7.59 -1.61 11.21
C GLY A 106 -8.95 -2.05 11.73
N CYS A 107 -9.20 -1.84 13.02
CA CYS A 107 -10.48 -2.16 13.66
C CYS A 107 -11.24 -0.90 14.05
N LYS A 108 -12.58 -0.99 14.04
CA LYS A 108 -13.46 0.07 14.59
C LYS A 108 -13.14 0.33 16.07
N GLU A 109 -13.54 1.51 16.55
CA GLU A 109 -13.37 1.88 17.95
C GLU A 109 -13.98 0.83 18.90
N GLY A 110 -13.27 0.56 20.00
CA GLY A 110 -13.62 -0.49 20.97
C GLY A 110 -13.13 -1.90 20.60
N LEU A 111 -12.52 -2.07 19.43
CA LEU A 111 -11.95 -3.34 18.97
C LEU A 111 -10.44 -3.22 18.71
N VAL A 112 -9.76 -4.36 18.69
CA VAL A 112 -8.33 -4.48 18.42
C VAL A 112 -8.06 -5.62 17.44
N CYS A 113 -6.90 -5.57 16.77
CA CYS A 113 -6.50 -6.60 15.80
C CYS A 113 -6.27 -7.94 16.52
N GLY A 114 -6.93 -8.99 16.05
CA GLY A 114 -6.73 -10.34 16.58
C GLY A 114 -5.44 -11.03 16.13
N ASN A 115 -4.74 -10.46 15.14
CA ASN A 115 -3.42 -10.90 14.70
C ASN A 115 -2.61 -9.75 14.10
N ALA A 116 -1.34 -10.00 13.77
CA ALA A 116 -0.42 -9.01 13.22
C ALA A 116 -0.86 -8.44 11.85
N LEU A 117 -1.60 -9.21 11.06
CA LEU A 117 -2.15 -8.77 9.76
C LEU A 117 -3.51 -8.05 9.90
N CYS A 118 -4.01 -7.91 11.13
CA CYS A 118 -5.34 -7.41 11.45
C CYS A 118 -6.48 -8.04 10.62
N SER A 119 -6.39 -9.34 10.32
CA SER A 119 -7.35 -10.02 9.43
C SER A 119 -8.73 -10.21 10.06
N PHE A 120 -8.84 -10.05 11.38
CA PHE A 120 -10.10 -9.98 12.13
C PHE A 120 -9.93 -9.09 13.37
N CYS A 121 -11.06 -8.64 13.91
CA CYS A 121 -11.11 -7.76 15.07
C CYS A 121 -11.74 -8.47 16.26
N VAL A 122 -11.17 -8.27 17.45
CA VAL A 122 -11.68 -8.77 18.72
C VAL A 122 -11.96 -7.61 19.67
N THR A 123 -12.77 -7.85 20.70
CA THR A 123 -13.09 -6.83 21.70
C THR A 123 -11.84 -6.41 22.46
N ALA A 124 -11.62 -5.10 22.59
CA ALA A 124 -10.55 -4.59 23.44
C ALA A 124 -10.85 -4.92 24.92
N CYS A 125 -9.89 -5.52 25.62
CA CYS A 125 -10.09 -5.83 27.03
C CYS A 125 -9.91 -4.58 27.88
N SER A 126 -10.77 -4.41 28.87
CA SER A 126 -10.70 -3.28 29.78
C SER A 126 -9.63 -3.49 30.86
N LYS A 127 -9.34 -2.45 31.64
CA LYS A 127 -8.52 -2.58 32.86
C LYS A 127 -9.13 -3.66 33.77
N GLY A 128 -8.27 -4.41 34.45
CA GLY A 128 -8.66 -5.57 35.26
C GLY A 128 -9.01 -6.83 34.45
N GLN A 129 -8.88 -6.80 33.13
CA GLN A 129 -9.05 -7.95 32.25
C GLN A 129 -7.79 -8.21 31.41
N GLU A 130 -7.64 -9.43 30.90
CA GLU A 130 -6.62 -9.80 29.93
C GLU A 130 -7.20 -10.63 28.77
N PRO A 131 -6.54 -10.60 27.59
CA PRO A 131 -6.90 -11.49 26.48
C PRO A 131 -6.58 -12.96 26.84
N SER A 132 -7.53 -13.87 26.64
CA SER A 132 -7.28 -15.32 26.66
C SER A 132 -6.93 -15.87 25.27
N GLU A 133 -6.55 -17.15 25.21
CA GLU A 133 -6.13 -17.81 23.95
C GLU A 133 -7.27 -17.95 22.93
N ASP A 134 -8.52 -17.98 23.40
CA ASP A 134 -9.74 -17.98 22.60
C ASP A 134 -10.13 -16.58 22.09
N GLY A 135 -9.32 -15.56 22.38
CA GLY A 135 -9.57 -14.17 21.96
C GLY A 135 -10.69 -13.47 22.74
N VAL A 136 -11.13 -14.06 23.86
CA VAL A 136 -12.11 -13.45 24.78
C VAL A 136 -11.36 -12.70 25.89
N CYS A 137 -12.01 -11.73 26.52
CA CYS A 137 -11.46 -11.05 27.68
C CYS A 137 -11.87 -11.77 28.96
N ARG A 138 -10.89 -12.16 29.77
CA ARG A 138 -11.12 -12.71 31.10
C ARG A 138 -10.64 -11.77 32.19
N THR A 139 -11.29 -11.77 33.34
CA THR A 139 -10.84 -11.00 34.50
C THR A 139 -9.49 -11.50 35.00
N CYS A 140 -8.66 -10.60 35.53
CA CYS A 140 -7.39 -10.97 36.13
C CYS A 140 -7.61 -11.98 37.28
N PRO A 141 -6.85 -13.10 37.31
CA PRO A 141 -6.88 -14.02 38.43
C PRO A 141 -6.46 -13.35 39.74
N ASN A 142 -6.88 -13.93 40.87
CA ASN A 142 -6.47 -13.46 42.18
C ASN A 142 -4.93 -13.45 42.30
N GLY A 143 -4.36 -12.40 42.88
CA GLY A 143 -2.91 -12.17 42.94
C GLY A 143 -2.31 -11.44 41.73
N THR A 144 -3.13 -11.09 40.73
CA THR A 144 -2.67 -10.37 39.53
C THR A 144 -3.53 -9.13 39.23
N PHE A 145 -3.00 -8.22 38.41
CA PHE A 145 -3.71 -7.03 37.95
C PHE A 145 -3.33 -6.65 36.53
N ASN A 146 -4.19 -5.87 35.88
CA ASN A 146 -3.86 -5.18 34.63
C ASN A 146 -4.41 -3.75 34.69
N ASP A 147 -3.51 -2.77 34.68
CA ASP A 147 -3.79 -1.35 34.71
C ASP A 147 -3.91 -0.71 33.31
N GLN A 148 -3.69 -1.50 32.25
CA GLN A 148 -3.65 -1.08 30.85
C GLN A 148 -4.75 -1.79 30.04
N MET A 149 -5.17 -1.21 28.92
CA MET A 149 -6.18 -1.85 28.06
C MET A 149 -5.55 -2.95 27.22
N HIS A 150 -6.20 -4.11 27.14
CA HIS A 150 -5.80 -5.23 26.29
C HIS A 150 -4.36 -5.75 26.54
N HIS A 151 -3.88 -5.66 27.77
CA HIS A 151 -2.60 -6.21 28.21
C HIS A 151 -2.80 -7.50 29.03
N LYS A 152 -1.71 -8.25 29.24
CA LYS A 152 -1.70 -9.43 30.12
C LYS A 152 -1.67 -9.00 31.58
N CYS A 153 -2.34 -9.76 32.45
CA CYS A 153 -2.27 -9.51 33.88
C CYS A 153 -0.88 -9.84 34.40
N LYS A 154 -0.38 -9.01 35.32
CA LYS A 154 0.92 -9.16 35.98
C LYS A 154 0.72 -9.33 37.50
N PRO A 155 1.64 -10.00 38.22
CA PRO A 155 1.54 -10.14 39.67
C PRO A 155 1.44 -8.79 40.37
N TRP A 156 0.73 -8.71 41.50
CA TRP A 156 0.80 -7.53 42.36
C TRP A 156 2.24 -7.31 42.84
N SER A 157 2.65 -6.04 42.87
CA SER A 157 3.93 -5.57 43.42
C SER A 157 3.70 -4.91 44.77
#